data_AF-A0A923VXR6-F1
#
_entry.id   AF-A0A923VXR6-F1
#
_cell.length_a   1.000
_cell.length_b   1.000
_cell.length_c   1.000
_cell.angle_alpha   90.00
_cell.angle_beta   90.00
_cell.angle_gamma   90.00
#
_symmetry.space_group_name_H-M   'P 1'
#
loop_
_entity.id
_entity.type
_entity.pdbx_description
1 polymer ?
#
loop_
_entity_poly.entity_id
_entity_poly.type
_entity_poly.pdbx_seq_one_letter_code
_entity_poly.pdbx_strand_id
1 'polypeptide(L)' 'MQRIINECYVLEMNQLIKIIAIELKQKYKLKLPDAIIAATAIHYNLMFITSDADLKNIKELELIFLEK' A
#
# COMPACT_ATOMS: atom_id res chain seq x y z
N MET A 1 -9.24 -18.40 4.82
CA MET A 1 -9.18 -16.95 5.09
C MET A 1 -8.57 -16.66 6.46
N GLN A 2 -9.20 -17.04 7.58
CA GLN A 2 -8.63 -16.83 8.93
C GLN A 2 -7.26 -17.49 9.15
N ARG A 3 -7.00 -18.69 8.59
CA ARG A 3 -5.68 -19.34 8.70
C ARG A 3 -4.54 -18.47 8.12
N ILE A 4 -4.75 -17.88 6.94
CA ILE A 4 -3.75 -17.04 6.27
C ILE A 4 -3.50 -15.77 7.09
N ILE A 5 -4.55 -15.12 7.59
CA ILE A 5 -4.41 -13.91 8.41
C ILE A 5 -3.61 -14.21 9.69
N ASN A 6 -3.85 -15.36 10.32
CA ASN A 6 -3.13 -15.79 11.52
C ASN A 6 -1.65 -16.12 11.28
N GLU A 7 -1.27 -16.39 10.02
CA GLU A 7 0.11 -16.63 9.60
C GLU A 7 0.81 -15.36 9.12
N CYS A 8 0.09 -14.24 9.05
CA CYS A 8 0.59 -12.94 8.62
C CYS A 8 0.76 -11.97 9.79
N TYR A 9 1.66 -11.02 9.63
CA TYR A 9 1.69 -9.85 10.49
C TYR A 9 0.64 -8.83 10.03
N VAL A 10 -0.28 -8.45 10.93
CA VAL A 10 -1.35 -7.50 10.64
C VAL A 10 -0.92 -6.11 11.11
N LEU A 11 -0.85 -5.17 10.17
CA LEU A 11 -0.55 -3.76 10.44
C LEU A 11 -1.85 -2.99 10.61
N GLU A 12 -2.04 -2.42 11.79
CA GLU A 12 -3.21 -1.60 12.09
C GLU A 12 -3.10 -0.20 11.48
N MET A 13 -4.24 0.35 11.06
CA MET A 13 -4.29 1.71 10.53
C MET A 13 -4.12 2.73 11.65
N ASN A 14 -3.17 3.65 11.48
CA ASN A 14 -2.90 4.73 12.43
C ASN A 14 -3.09 6.12 11.79
N GLN A 15 -2.92 7.18 12.57
CA GLN A 15 -3.10 8.56 12.10
C GLN A 15 -2.13 8.95 10.97
N LEU A 16 -0.88 8.48 11.04
CA LEU A 16 0.14 8.78 10.02
C LEU A 16 -0.19 8.11 8.68
N ILE A 17 -0.63 6.86 8.72
CA ILE A 17 -1.09 6.13 7.52
C ILE A 17 -2.25 6.87 6.86
N LYS A 18 -3.20 7.41 7.63
CA LYS A 18 -4.33 8.18 7.08
C LYS A 18 -3.86 9.44 6.35
N ILE A 19 -2.93 10.18 6.93
CA ILE A 19 -2.40 11.42 6.34
C ILE A 19 -1.72 11.09 5.00
N ILE A 20 -0.81 10.11 4.99
CA ILE A 20 -0.10 9.69 3.78
C ILE A 20 -1.10 9.16 2.73
N ALA A 21 -2.11 8.39 3.14
CA ALA A 21 -3.13 7.87 2.23
C ALA A 21 -3.93 9.00 1.55
N ILE A 22 -4.27 10.06 2.28
CA ILE A 22 -4.95 11.24 1.71
C ILE A 22 -4.07 11.91 0.66
N GLU A 23 -2.79 12.11 0.97
CA GLU A 23 -1.81 12.72 0.05
C GLU A 23 -1.64 11.89 -1.23
N LEU A 24 -1.42 10.57 -1.09
CA LEU A 24 -1.28 9.66 -2.23
C LEU A 24 -2.56 9.61 -3.07
N LYS A 25 -3.73 9.57 -2.42
CA LYS A 25 -5.02 9.58 -3.11
C LYS A 25 -5.20 10.83 -3.96
N GLN A 26 -4.85 12.00 -3.43
CA GLN A 26 -4.96 13.27 -4.16
C GLN A 26 -3.93 13.34 -5.30
N LYS A 27 -2.69 12.94 -5.03
CA LYS A 27 -1.58 13.01 -5.98
C LYS A 27 -1.72 12.06 -7.18
N TYR A 28 -2.12 10.83 -6.92
CA TYR A 28 -2.18 9.76 -7.92
C TYR A 28 -3.60 9.34 -8.30
N LYS A 29 -4.63 10.01 -7.76
CA LYS A 29 -6.06 9.71 -8.00
C LYS A 29 -6.45 8.26 -7.68
N LEU A 30 -5.75 7.63 -6.74
CA LEU A 30 -5.97 6.24 -6.34
C LEU A 30 -7.35 6.05 -5.71
N LYS A 31 -7.86 4.81 -5.76
CA LYS A 31 -8.99 4.42 -4.91
C LYS A 31 -8.55 4.46 -3.45
N LEU A 32 -9.49 4.70 -2.54
CA LEU A 32 -9.17 4.83 -1.12
C LEU A 32 -8.46 3.57 -0.54
N PRO A 33 -8.91 2.33 -0.83
CA PRO A 33 -8.23 1.14 -0.32
C PRO A 33 -6.78 1.05 -0.79
N ASP A 34 -6.52 1.29 -2.09
CA ASP A 34 -5.17 1.22 -2.67
C ASP A 34 -4.25 2.29 -2.07
N ALA A 35 -4.78 3.49 -1.82
CA ALA A 35 -4.02 4.55 -1.16
C ALA A 35 -3.64 4.20 0.29
N ILE A 36 -4.53 3.52 1.03
CA ILE A 36 -4.24 3.06 2.40
C ILE A 36 -3.14 2.00 2.39
N ILE A 37 -3.22 1.06 1.45
CA ILE A 37 -2.23 -0.02 1.30
C ILE A 37 -0.86 0.56 0.94
N ALA A 38 -0.80 1.44 -0.07
CA ALA A 38 0.42 2.12 -0.47
C ALA A 38 1.02 2.98 0.66
N ALA A 39 0.19 3.74 1.36
CA ALA A 39 0.60 4.54 2.50
C ALA A 39 1.18 3.69 3.64
N THR A 40 0.61 2.52 3.88
CA THR A 40 1.11 1.58 4.90
C THR A 40 2.52 1.09 4.53
N ALA A 41 2.73 0.71 3.27
CA ALA A 41 4.05 0.28 2.80
C ALA A 41 5.08 1.41 2.92
N ILE A 42 4.73 2.63 2.52
CA ILE A 42 5.61 3.80 2.63
C ILE A 42 5.93 4.13 4.09
N HIS A 43 4.91 4.16 4.97
CA HIS A 43 5.08 4.52 6.37
C HIS A 43 6.08 3.62 7.11
N TYR A 44 6.05 2.32 6.81
CA TYR A 44 6.93 1.32 7.41
C TYR A 44 8.15 0.99 6.54
N ASN A 45 8.37 1.71 5.43
CA ASN A 45 9.43 1.47 4.46
C ASN A 45 9.52 0.00 4.01
N LEU A 46 8.36 -0.59 3.69
CA LEU A 46 8.21 -1.97 3.29
C LEU A 46 8.25 -2.12 1.77
N MET A 47 8.85 -3.23 1.34
CA MET A 47 8.78 -3.68 -0.05
C MET A 47 7.35 -4.07 -0.41
N PHE A 48 6.80 -3.43 -1.44
CA PHE A 48 5.42 -3.62 -1.88
C PHE A 48 5.36 -4.53 -3.11
N ILE A 49 4.74 -5.71 -2.95
CA ILE A 49 4.61 -6.69 -4.02
C ILE A 49 3.21 -6.58 -4.62
N THR A 50 3.11 -6.40 -5.94
CA THR A 50 1.82 -6.31 -6.63
C THR A 50 1.88 -6.76 -8.08
N SER A 51 0.73 -7.20 -8.61
CA SER A 51 0.50 -7.38 -10.05
C SER A 51 -0.39 -6.28 -10.64
N ASP A 52 -0.75 -5.27 -9.84
CA ASP A 52 -1.56 -4.13 -10.30
C ASP A 52 -0.66 -3.04 -10.89
N ALA A 53 -0.84 -2.77 -12.18
CA ALA A 53 -0.04 -1.82 -12.92
C ALA A 53 -0.31 -0.36 -12.51
N ASP A 54 -1.49 -0.06 -11.97
CA ASP A 54 -1.85 1.31 -11.58
C ASP A 54 -0.94 1.82 -10.44
N LEU A 55 -0.46 0.91 -9.59
CA LEU A 55 0.42 1.20 -8.45
C LEU A 55 1.88 1.41 -8.85
N LYS A 56 2.30 1.04 -10.06
CA LYS A 56 3.67 1.30 -10.57
C LYS A 56 3.99 2.79 -10.66
N ASN A 57 2.98 3.64 -10.77
CA ASN A 57 3.16 5.08 -10.97
C ASN A 57 3.49 5.84 -9.67
N ILE A 58 3.39 5.17 -8.51
CA ILE A 58 3.66 5.77 -7.20
C ILE A 58 5.17 5.78 -6.97
N LYS A 59 5.79 6.96 -7.09
CA LYS A 59 7.25 7.12 -7.02
C LYS A 59 7.83 6.85 -5.63
N GLU A 60 7.03 7.07 -4.59
CA GLU A 60 7.41 6.87 -3.19
C GLU A 60 7.40 5.39 -2.78
N LEU A 61 6.86 4.50 -3.61
CA LEU A 61 6.70 3.08 -3.30
C LEU A 61 7.92 2.29 -3.75
N GLU A 62 8.55 1.56 -2.83
CA GLU A 62 9.50 0.51 -3.20
C GLU A 62 8.73 -0.72 -3.67
N LEU A 63 8.67 -0.92 -4.99
CA LEU A 63 7.75 -1.88 -5.61
C LEU A 63 8.46 -3.03 -6.31
N ILE A 64 8.02 -4.27 -6.04
CA ILE A 64 8.27 -5.43 -6.90
C ILE A 64 6.99 -5.71 -7.70
N PHE A 65 7.10 -5.59 -9.02
CA PHE A 65 6.00 -5.95 -9.90
C PHE A 65 6.10 -7.41 -10.32
N LEU A 66 5.01 -8.15 -10.17
CA LEU A 66 4.90 -9.52 -10.67
C LEU A 66 4.25 -9.49 -12.05
N GLU A 67 5.06 -9.69 -13.09
CA GLU A 67 4.57 -9.97 -14.45
C GLU A 67 3.99 -11.39 -14.49
N LYS A 68 2.88 -11.55 -15.23
CA LYS A 68 2.17 -12.82 -15.38
C LYS A 68 2.93 -13.81 -16.26
#